data_AF-A0A970IRF2-F1
#
_entry.id   AF-A0A970IRF2-F1
#
_cell.length_a   1.000
_cell.length_b   1.000
_cell.length_c   1.000
_cell.angle_alpha   90.00
_cell.angle_beta   90.00
_cell.angle_gamma   90.00
#
_symmetry.space_group_name_H-M   'P 1'
#
loop_
_entity.id
_entity.type
_entity.pdbx_description
1 polymer ?
#
loop_
_entity_poly.entity_id
_entity_poly.type
_entity_poly.pdbx_seq_one_letter_code
_entity_poly.pdbx_strand_id
1 'polypeptide(L)'
;MNKKFIALIVTLTIIISAFTMVHADSPFIDIEDNWARNYIVSVYEKGLMNGTAADKFSPSDSVNKYSVLVTIAKMMNAEESVDLDELTDRYKNELEKFKVPSYAKRESAFALEKEIVTDYELDKMNQEPLATKQDICVYLGRAFNVKQDPLLPAPQLFFTDTEFILRPYRVYVDYMIKINVIDGKGDKNGYFKPDDLVTRAMFAKMLDEASIAYDEEFGELNKGYDDESLNEDDNGETDEEGFESEDDDVSVVNAKGYIDSIIYSRKEDPKILLDVANKGIKEFYISEKLIKENIIINGQLADVYSLRPGMHVELNAQNKTVKNIATVEFSKDIDAGEAIIKEVDIINAEIIVDLLDKTDDVMKEKRVFLKGARLVDVYVPDIYIEDLKKGQNINIYGVENEEGIKASLIIIK
;
A
#
# COMPACT_ATOMS: atom_id res chain seq x y z
N MET A 1 -26.34 33.43 -61.11
CA MET A 1 -25.66 32.78 -59.96
C MET A 1 -24.22 33.26 -59.93
N ASN A 2 -23.82 34.02 -58.91
CA ASN A 2 -22.55 34.76 -58.90
C ASN A 2 -21.35 33.81 -58.81
N LYS A 3 -20.37 33.97 -59.71
CA LYS A 3 -19.16 33.12 -59.79
C LYS A 3 -18.34 33.11 -58.48
N LYS A 4 -18.47 34.14 -57.64
CA LYS A 4 -17.88 34.20 -56.28
C LYS A 4 -18.58 33.28 -55.26
N PHE A 5 -19.84 32.93 -55.50
CA PHE A 5 -20.63 32.03 -54.64
C PHE A 5 -20.33 30.55 -54.93
N ILE A 6 -19.95 30.24 -56.18
CA ILE A 6 -19.52 28.88 -56.57
C ILE A 6 -18.12 28.58 -56.03
N ALA A 7 -17.22 29.57 -55.98
CA ALA A 7 -15.88 29.40 -55.42
C ALA A 7 -15.87 29.10 -53.90
N LEU A 8 -16.82 29.66 -53.13
CA LEU A 8 -16.93 29.43 -51.69
C LEU A 8 -17.44 28.01 -51.36
N ILE A 9 -18.27 27.43 -52.24
CA ILE A 9 -18.83 26.08 -52.04
C ILE A 9 -17.81 25.01 -52.48
N VAL A 10 -16.97 25.30 -53.48
CA VAL A 10 -15.90 24.37 -53.92
C VAL A 10 -14.71 24.34 -52.96
N THR A 11 -14.39 25.43 -52.25
CA THR A 11 -13.36 25.41 -51.20
C THR A 11 -13.82 24.77 -49.89
N LEU A 12 -15.12 24.79 -49.58
CA LEU A 12 -15.66 24.13 -48.39
C LEU A 12 -15.71 22.59 -48.53
N THR A 13 -15.72 22.07 -49.77
CA THR A 13 -15.71 20.63 -50.03
C THR A 13 -14.32 19.97 -49.96
N ILE A 14 -13.22 20.73 -49.89
CA ILE A 14 -11.85 20.16 -49.83
C ILE A 14 -11.35 19.99 -48.37
N ILE A 15 -12.04 20.54 -47.37
CA ILE A 15 -11.68 20.34 -45.95
C ILE A 15 -12.35 19.08 -45.34
N ILE A 16 -13.30 18.46 -46.05
CA ILE A 16 -13.79 17.10 -45.71
C ILE A 16 -12.92 16.07 -46.44
N SER A 17 -11.60 16.25 -46.38
CA SER A 17 -10.66 15.22 -46.81
C SER A 17 -10.50 14.26 -45.65
N ALA A 18 -11.36 13.24 -45.64
CA ALA A 18 -11.24 11.98 -44.93
C ALA A 18 -10.28 11.99 -43.72
N PHE A 19 -10.80 12.37 -42.55
CA PHE A 19 -10.42 11.62 -41.35
C PHE A 19 -11.01 10.23 -41.54
N THR A 20 -10.31 9.35 -42.25
CA THR A 20 -10.42 7.94 -41.92
C THR A 20 -9.93 7.86 -40.50
N MET A 21 -10.85 7.85 -39.53
CA MET A 21 -10.57 7.24 -38.25
C MET A 21 -10.19 5.82 -38.64
N VAL A 22 -8.88 5.53 -38.69
CA VAL A 22 -8.42 4.16 -38.74
C VAL A 22 -8.90 3.61 -37.41
N HIS A 23 -10.09 3.00 -37.42
CA HIS A 23 -10.45 2.09 -36.35
C HIS A 23 -9.44 0.98 -36.48
N ALA A 24 -8.36 1.08 -35.69
CA ALA A 24 -7.51 -0.05 -35.47
C ALA A 24 -8.41 -1.11 -34.86
N ASP A 25 -8.73 -2.11 -35.67
CA ASP A 25 -9.56 -3.20 -35.24
C ASP A 25 -8.66 -4.06 -34.36
N SER A 26 -8.84 -3.91 -33.05
CA SER A 26 -8.26 -4.85 -32.10
C SER A 26 -8.77 -6.25 -32.46
N PRO A 27 -7.95 -7.31 -32.34
CA PRO A 27 -8.40 -8.66 -32.65
C PRO A 27 -9.47 -9.16 -31.67
N PHE A 28 -9.76 -8.43 -30.59
CA PHE A 28 -10.61 -8.86 -29.50
C PHE A 28 -12.09 -8.55 -29.80
N ILE A 29 -12.90 -9.61 -29.94
CA ILE A 29 -14.34 -9.48 -30.20
C ILE A 29 -15.16 -9.23 -28.93
N ASP A 30 -14.59 -9.52 -27.75
CA ASP A 30 -15.26 -9.44 -26.45
C ASP A 30 -15.16 -8.05 -25.79
N ILE A 31 -14.74 -7.03 -26.54
CA ILE A 31 -14.58 -5.65 -26.05
C ILE A 31 -15.42 -4.61 -26.81
N GLU A 32 -16.21 -5.01 -27.81
CA GLU A 32 -16.96 -4.07 -28.67
C GLU A 32 -17.82 -3.07 -27.87
N ASP A 33 -18.58 -3.57 -26.90
CA ASP A 33 -19.44 -2.76 -26.01
C ASP A 33 -18.78 -2.45 -24.65
N ASN A 34 -17.49 -2.74 -24.49
CA ASN A 34 -16.80 -2.54 -23.21
C ASN A 34 -16.37 -1.08 -23.03
N TRP A 35 -16.66 -0.50 -21.85
CA TRP A 35 -16.27 0.88 -21.53
C TRP A 35 -14.76 1.13 -21.64
N ALA A 36 -13.94 0.09 -21.44
CA ALA A 36 -12.49 0.17 -21.50
C ALA A 36 -11.93 -0.11 -22.90
N ARG A 37 -12.77 -0.27 -23.94
CA ARG A 37 -12.33 -0.68 -25.29
C ARG A 37 -11.13 0.12 -25.78
N ASN A 38 -11.18 1.45 -25.72
CA ASN A 38 -10.10 2.30 -26.23
C ASN A 38 -8.80 2.10 -25.45
N TYR A 39 -8.87 2.01 -24.12
CA TYR A 39 -7.71 1.72 -23.27
C TYR A 39 -7.13 0.34 -23.58
N ILE A 40 -7.98 -0.67 -23.75
CA ILE A 40 -7.58 -2.04 -24.10
C ILE A 40 -6.85 -2.07 -25.45
N VAL A 41 -7.38 -1.38 -26.47
CA VAL A 41 -6.72 -1.28 -27.77
C VAL A 41 -5.36 -0.59 -27.64
N SER A 42 -5.29 0.52 -26.89
CA SER A 42 -4.04 1.27 -26.68
C SER A 42 -2.94 0.42 -26.02
N VAL A 43 -3.23 -0.23 -24.89
CA VAL A 43 -2.22 -1.06 -24.19
C VAL A 43 -1.82 -2.31 -25.00
N TYR A 44 -2.69 -2.78 -25.89
CA TYR A 44 -2.37 -3.86 -26.82
C TYR A 44 -1.43 -3.38 -27.93
N GLU A 45 -1.71 -2.23 -28.54
CA GLU A 45 -0.86 -1.63 -29.57
C GLU A 45 0.52 -1.23 -29.04
N LYS A 46 0.59 -0.77 -27.79
CA LYS A 46 1.83 -0.51 -27.05
C LYS A 46 2.59 -1.79 -26.66
N GLY A 47 2.02 -2.98 -26.90
CA GLY A 47 2.63 -4.27 -26.52
C GLY A 47 2.67 -4.56 -25.02
N LEU A 48 1.99 -3.73 -24.21
CA LEU A 48 1.99 -3.86 -22.75
C LEU A 48 1.10 -5.00 -22.29
N MET A 49 -0.10 -5.14 -22.86
CA MET A 49 -1.04 -6.22 -22.54
C MET A 49 -1.44 -7.04 -23.77
N ASN A 50 -1.48 -8.37 -23.60
CA ASN A 50 -2.00 -9.29 -24.60
C ASN A 50 -3.39 -9.81 -24.23
N GLY A 51 -4.09 -10.35 -25.22
CA GLY A 51 -5.32 -11.12 -25.01
C GLY A 51 -5.07 -12.45 -24.27
N THR A 52 -6.14 -13.02 -23.73
CA THR A 52 -6.14 -14.37 -23.14
C THR A 52 -6.28 -15.45 -24.21
N ALA A 53 -6.76 -15.09 -25.40
CA ALA A 53 -6.75 -15.90 -26.61
C ALA A 53 -6.50 -15.01 -27.83
N ALA A 54 -6.42 -15.61 -29.02
CA ALA A 54 -6.19 -14.89 -30.26
C ALA A 54 -7.25 -13.81 -30.54
N ASP A 55 -8.51 -14.06 -30.15
CA ASP A 55 -9.67 -13.21 -30.41
C ASP A 55 -10.35 -12.69 -29.12
N LYS A 56 -9.71 -12.87 -27.94
CA LYS A 56 -10.30 -12.49 -26.66
C LYS A 56 -9.34 -11.75 -25.74
N PHE A 57 -9.84 -10.68 -25.14
CA PHE A 57 -9.14 -9.96 -24.08
C PHE A 57 -9.52 -10.43 -22.68
N SER A 58 -10.72 -10.99 -22.47
CA SER A 58 -11.31 -11.28 -21.15
C SER A 58 -11.35 -10.05 -20.22
N PRO A 59 -12.06 -8.97 -20.58
CA PRO A 59 -12.03 -7.71 -19.82
C PRO A 59 -12.54 -7.82 -18.38
N SER A 60 -13.41 -8.78 -18.09
CA SER A 60 -14.03 -8.96 -16.77
C SER A 60 -13.22 -9.82 -15.80
N ASP A 61 -12.18 -10.53 -16.28
CA ASP A 61 -11.37 -11.39 -15.41
C ASP A 61 -10.48 -10.54 -14.51
N SER A 62 -10.24 -10.97 -13.27
CA SER A 62 -9.29 -10.34 -12.37
C SER A 62 -7.84 -10.51 -12.86
N VAL A 63 -7.02 -9.47 -12.72
CA VAL A 63 -5.61 -9.52 -13.11
C VAL A 63 -4.76 -10.20 -12.04
N ASN A 64 -3.78 -11.00 -12.47
CA ASN A 64 -2.82 -11.65 -11.59
C ASN A 64 -1.66 -10.71 -11.24
N LYS A 65 -1.19 -10.70 -9.99
CA LYS A 65 -0.09 -9.84 -9.50
C LYS A 65 1.21 -10.01 -10.30
N TYR A 66 1.59 -11.23 -10.70
CA TYR A 66 2.74 -11.45 -11.58
C TYR A 66 2.54 -10.85 -12.97
N SER A 67 1.32 -10.92 -13.51
CA SER A 67 1.02 -10.26 -14.79
C SER A 67 1.11 -8.74 -14.68
N VAL A 68 0.77 -8.15 -13.52
CA VAL A 68 0.98 -6.73 -13.25
C VAL A 68 2.47 -6.40 -13.28
N LEU A 69 3.32 -7.17 -12.57
CA LEU A 69 4.78 -6.95 -12.57
C LEU A 69 5.38 -7.04 -13.97
N VAL A 70 5.02 -8.08 -14.74
CA VAL A 70 5.46 -8.23 -16.13
C VAL A 70 5.10 -7.01 -16.97
N THR A 71 3.90 -6.49 -16.78
CA THR A 71 3.40 -5.37 -17.56
C THR A 71 4.04 -4.03 -17.16
N ILE A 72 4.32 -3.84 -15.86
CA ILE A 72 5.06 -2.68 -15.36
C ILE A 72 6.50 -2.70 -15.87
N ALA A 73 7.18 -3.86 -15.84
CA ALA A 73 8.53 -3.98 -16.39
C ALA A 73 8.59 -3.61 -17.88
N LYS A 74 7.58 -4.02 -18.67
CA LYS A 74 7.44 -3.61 -20.06
C LYS A 74 7.22 -2.11 -20.22
N MET A 75 6.33 -1.51 -19.42
CA MET A 75 6.09 -0.06 -19.42
C MET A 75 7.39 0.72 -19.14
N MET A 76 8.27 0.17 -18.31
CA MET A 76 9.57 0.76 -17.98
C MET A 76 10.67 0.46 -19.01
N ASN A 77 10.36 -0.24 -20.12
CA ASN A 77 11.32 -0.75 -21.11
C ASN A 77 12.45 -1.58 -20.49
N ALA A 78 12.11 -2.49 -19.56
CA ALA A 78 13.08 -3.29 -18.82
C ALA A 78 14.10 -4.01 -19.72
N GLU A 79 13.64 -4.59 -20.85
CA GLU A 79 14.50 -5.29 -21.83
C GLU A 79 15.56 -4.40 -22.48
N GLU A 80 15.31 -3.09 -22.59
CA GLU A 80 16.27 -2.14 -23.14
C GLU A 80 17.19 -1.57 -22.05
N SER A 81 16.73 -1.55 -20.80
CA SER A 81 17.45 -0.93 -19.69
C SER A 81 18.48 -1.83 -19.01
N VAL A 82 18.31 -3.15 -19.05
CA VAL A 82 19.19 -4.13 -18.37
C VAL A 82 19.22 -5.47 -19.10
N ASP A 83 20.25 -6.28 -18.86
CA ASP A 83 20.24 -7.70 -19.22
C ASP A 83 19.36 -8.48 -18.24
N LEU A 84 18.12 -8.78 -18.66
CA LEU A 84 17.16 -9.51 -17.84
C LEU A 84 17.57 -10.95 -17.56
N ASP A 85 18.38 -11.59 -18.41
CA ASP A 85 18.78 -12.98 -18.20
C ASP A 85 19.86 -13.05 -17.11
N GLU A 86 20.84 -12.13 -17.14
CA GLU A 86 21.82 -11.97 -16.06
C GLU A 86 21.12 -11.63 -14.73
N LEU A 87 20.14 -10.72 -14.78
CA LEU A 87 19.40 -10.32 -13.59
C LEU A 87 18.57 -11.48 -13.03
N THR A 88 17.96 -12.29 -13.89
CA THR A 88 17.22 -13.49 -13.48
C THR A 88 18.14 -14.50 -12.78
N ASP A 89 19.36 -14.68 -13.28
CA ASP A 89 20.35 -15.57 -12.65
C ASP A 89 20.79 -15.04 -11.28
N ARG A 90 20.95 -13.72 -11.13
CA ARG A 90 21.29 -13.07 -9.85
C ARG A 90 20.24 -13.32 -8.76
N TYR A 91 18.96 -13.21 -9.11
CA TYR A 91 17.83 -13.41 -8.19
C TYR A 91 17.28 -14.85 -8.19
N LYS A 92 18.00 -15.81 -8.78
CA LYS A 92 17.51 -17.18 -8.99
C LYS A 92 17.04 -17.84 -7.70
N ASN A 93 17.77 -17.66 -6.60
CA ASN A 93 17.47 -18.30 -5.33
C ASN A 93 16.14 -17.78 -4.74
N GLU A 94 15.93 -16.47 -4.79
CA GLU A 94 14.72 -15.78 -4.35
C GLU A 94 13.53 -16.21 -5.22
N LEU A 95 13.68 -16.17 -6.55
CA LEU A 95 12.65 -16.58 -7.49
C LEU A 95 12.22 -18.04 -7.31
N GLU A 96 13.16 -18.95 -7.06
CA GLU A 96 12.87 -20.37 -6.80
C GLU A 96 12.24 -20.58 -5.42
N LYS A 97 12.77 -19.92 -4.39
CA LYS A 97 12.24 -19.97 -3.02
C LYS A 97 10.77 -19.56 -2.99
N PHE A 98 10.45 -18.46 -3.65
CA PHE A 98 9.08 -17.92 -3.75
C PHE A 98 8.30 -18.48 -4.93
N LYS A 99 8.76 -19.58 -5.56
CA LYS A 99 8.03 -20.31 -6.61
C LYS A 99 7.46 -19.42 -7.72
N VAL A 100 8.21 -18.40 -8.13
CA VAL A 100 7.78 -17.45 -9.16
C VAL A 100 7.51 -18.22 -10.46
N PRO A 101 6.33 -18.04 -11.10
CA PRO A 101 6.00 -18.71 -12.35
C PRO A 101 7.02 -18.42 -13.44
N SER A 102 7.37 -19.45 -14.23
CA SER A 102 8.43 -19.33 -15.25
C SER A 102 8.24 -18.16 -16.23
N TYR A 103 6.99 -17.84 -16.58
CA TYR A 103 6.67 -16.75 -17.51
C TYR A 103 6.91 -15.34 -16.95
N ALA A 104 7.06 -15.21 -15.62
CA ALA A 104 7.21 -13.93 -14.94
C ALA A 104 8.57 -13.76 -14.25
N LYS A 105 9.48 -14.73 -14.39
CA LYS A 105 10.76 -14.73 -13.66
C LYS A 105 11.64 -13.53 -14.01
N ARG A 106 11.76 -13.23 -15.30
CA ARG A 106 12.61 -12.14 -15.81
C ARG A 106 12.17 -10.79 -15.24
N GLU A 107 10.88 -10.50 -15.37
CA GLU A 107 10.29 -9.25 -14.95
C GLU A 107 10.12 -9.16 -13.43
N SER A 108 9.96 -10.30 -12.73
CA SER A 108 9.97 -10.31 -11.27
C SER A 108 11.37 -10.03 -10.70
N ALA A 109 12.44 -10.52 -11.34
CA ALA A 109 13.81 -10.15 -10.97
C ALA A 109 14.05 -8.65 -11.18
N PHE A 110 13.58 -8.10 -12.30
CA PHE A 110 13.60 -6.66 -12.53
C PHE A 110 12.83 -5.88 -11.47
N ALA A 111 11.63 -6.34 -11.10
CA ALA A 111 10.81 -5.70 -10.08
C ALA A 111 11.46 -5.73 -8.68
N LEU A 112 12.22 -6.79 -8.35
CA LEU A 112 13.04 -6.85 -7.13
C LEU A 112 14.20 -5.85 -7.19
N GLU A 113 14.95 -5.82 -8.30
CA GLU A 113 16.09 -4.91 -8.50
C GLU A 113 15.68 -3.43 -8.42
N LYS A 114 14.50 -3.10 -8.94
CA LYS A 114 13.94 -1.74 -8.90
C LYS A 114 13.11 -1.44 -7.66
N GLU A 115 13.08 -2.35 -6.68
CA GLU A 115 12.32 -2.22 -5.44
C GLU A 115 10.81 -1.97 -5.65
N ILE A 116 10.26 -2.40 -6.80
CA ILE A 116 8.83 -2.35 -7.11
C ILE A 116 8.07 -3.35 -6.25
N VAL A 117 8.69 -4.51 -6.00
CA VAL A 117 8.18 -5.55 -5.12
C VAL A 117 9.28 -5.95 -4.13
N THR A 118 8.87 -6.35 -2.93
CA THR A 118 9.77 -6.91 -1.90
C THR A 118 9.71 -8.44 -1.87
N ASP A 119 10.71 -9.09 -1.30
CA ASP A 119 10.70 -10.53 -1.03
C ASP A 119 9.44 -11.01 -0.30
N TYR A 120 8.99 -10.24 0.69
CA TYR A 120 7.79 -10.55 1.47
C TYR A 120 6.53 -10.51 0.60
N GLU A 121 6.38 -9.47 -0.21
CA GLU A 121 5.24 -9.36 -1.13
C GLU A 121 5.28 -10.46 -2.18
N LEU A 122 6.48 -10.81 -2.68
CA LEU A 122 6.66 -11.88 -3.67
C LEU A 122 6.29 -13.27 -3.11
N ASP A 123 6.61 -13.56 -1.85
CA ASP A 123 6.18 -14.78 -1.16
C ASP A 123 4.65 -14.89 -1.08
N LYS A 124 3.99 -13.75 -0.81
CA LYS A 124 2.53 -13.67 -0.66
C LYS A 124 1.77 -13.79 -1.97
N MET A 125 2.36 -13.43 -3.11
CA MET A 125 1.71 -13.48 -4.43
C MET A 125 1.21 -14.88 -4.82
N ASN A 126 1.77 -15.97 -4.30
CA ASN A 126 1.24 -17.31 -4.59
C ASN A 126 -0.01 -17.66 -3.76
N GLN A 127 -0.14 -17.07 -2.57
CA GLN A 127 -1.29 -17.29 -1.68
C GLN A 127 -2.47 -16.42 -2.14
N GLU A 128 -2.17 -15.18 -2.54
CA GLU A 128 -3.13 -14.17 -2.98
C GLU A 128 -2.75 -13.64 -4.37
N PRO A 129 -2.98 -14.43 -5.43
CA PRO A 129 -2.44 -14.15 -6.76
C PRO A 129 -3.17 -13.05 -7.53
N LEU A 130 -4.36 -12.64 -7.10
CA LEU A 130 -5.15 -11.63 -7.78
C LEU A 130 -4.84 -10.25 -7.20
N ALA A 131 -4.67 -9.25 -8.07
CA ALA A 131 -4.29 -7.91 -7.64
C ALA A 131 -5.51 -7.11 -7.16
N THR A 132 -5.36 -6.50 -5.99
CA THR A 132 -6.28 -5.48 -5.47
C THR A 132 -5.95 -4.12 -6.06
N LYS A 133 -6.86 -3.16 -5.91
CA LYS A 133 -6.65 -1.78 -6.38
C LYS A 133 -5.47 -1.12 -5.66
N GLN A 134 -5.28 -1.41 -4.38
CA GLN A 134 -4.12 -0.92 -3.62
C GLN A 134 -2.82 -1.53 -4.12
N ASP A 135 -2.77 -2.83 -4.43
CA ASP A 135 -1.55 -3.48 -4.97
C ASP A 135 -1.06 -2.74 -6.23
N ILE A 136 -1.97 -2.46 -7.16
CA ILE A 136 -1.60 -1.79 -8.43
C ILE A 136 -1.08 -0.37 -8.18
N CYS A 137 -1.73 0.39 -7.29
CA CYS A 137 -1.25 1.73 -6.94
C CYS A 137 0.16 1.69 -6.32
N VAL A 138 0.44 0.72 -5.45
CA VAL A 138 1.75 0.55 -4.82
C VAL A 138 2.81 0.21 -5.87
N TYR A 139 2.56 -0.79 -6.73
CA TYR A 139 3.53 -1.22 -7.73
C TYR A 139 3.80 -0.12 -8.78
N LEU A 140 2.77 0.55 -9.27
CA LEU A 140 2.94 1.69 -10.17
C LEU A 140 3.67 2.83 -9.45
N GLY A 141 3.26 3.21 -8.24
CA GLY A 141 3.90 4.29 -7.49
C GLY A 141 5.40 4.04 -7.28
N ARG A 142 5.80 2.81 -6.96
CA ARG A 142 7.22 2.44 -6.86
C ARG A 142 7.94 2.47 -8.21
N ALA A 143 7.29 2.06 -9.30
CA ALA A 143 7.84 2.18 -10.65
C ALA A 143 8.13 3.65 -11.03
N PHE A 144 7.33 4.59 -10.54
CA PHE A 144 7.55 6.04 -10.65
C PHE A 144 8.52 6.62 -9.58
N ASN A 145 9.23 5.76 -8.84
CA ASN A 145 10.13 6.15 -7.75
C ASN A 145 9.47 7.03 -6.67
N VAL A 146 8.15 6.88 -6.45
CA VAL A 146 7.45 7.57 -5.36
C VAL A 146 8.00 7.04 -4.04
N LYS A 147 8.75 7.89 -3.33
CA LYS A 147 9.34 7.54 -2.03
C LYS A 147 8.36 7.85 -0.91
N GLN A 148 8.28 6.93 0.05
CA GLN A 148 7.67 7.23 1.34
C GLN A 148 8.67 8.02 2.17
N ASP A 149 8.36 9.28 2.44
CA ASP A 149 9.07 10.06 3.45
C ASP A 149 8.30 9.94 4.77
N PRO A 150 8.79 9.16 5.74
CA PRO A 150 8.10 8.96 7.01
C PRO A 150 8.07 10.24 7.87
N LEU A 151 8.87 11.26 7.53
CA LEU A 151 8.89 12.56 8.21
C LEU A 151 7.80 13.50 7.70
N LEU A 152 7.24 13.22 6.52
CA LEU A 152 6.16 14.01 5.94
C LEU A 152 4.79 13.42 6.31
N PRO A 153 3.78 14.28 6.57
CA PRO A 153 2.43 13.80 6.78
C PRO A 153 1.93 13.08 5.53
N ALA A 154 1.33 11.91 5.72
CA ALA A 154 0.68 11.18 4.63
C ALA A 154 -0.35 12.08 3.92
N PRO A 155 -0.42 12.04 2.58
CA PRO A 155 -1.40 12.84 1.85
C PRO A 155 -2.84 12.60 2.33
N GLN A 156 -3.61 13.69 2.39
CA GLN A 156 -5.03 13.64 2.67
C GLN A 156 -5.76 13.18 1.41
N LEU A 157 -6.41 12.01 1.49
CA LEU A 157 -7.32 11.53 0.46
C LEU A 157 -8.76 11.87 0.88
N PHE A 158 -9.66 12.00 -0.10
CA PHE A 158 -11.05 12.43 0.09
C PHE A 158 -12.07 11.36 -0.31
N PHE A 159 -11.66 10.10 -0.34
CA PHE A 159 -12.57 8.98 -0.56
C PHE A 159 -13.38 8.69 0.70
N THR A 160 -14.59 8.15 0.52
CA THR A 160 -15.48 7.74 1.61
C THR A 160 -14.88 6.65 2.50
N ASP A 161 -13.97 5.85 1.96
CA ASP A 161 -13.29 4.71 2.59
C ASP A 161 -11.78 4.92 2.73
N THR A 162 -11.36 6.18 2.86
CA THR A 162 -9.94 6.56 3.01
C THR A 162 -9.25 5.86 4.19
N GLU A 163 -10.01 5.54 5.25
CA GLU A 163 -9.54 4.81 6.43
C GLU A 163 -9.08 3.39 6.14
N PHE A 164 -9.59 2.73 5.08
CA PHE A 164 -9.15 1.39 4.67
C PHE A 164 -7.86 1.43 3.83
N ILE A 165 -7.40 2.62 3.43
CA ILE A 165 -6.08 2.82 2.82
C ILE A 165 -5.08 3.11 3.93
N LEU A 166 -4.19 2.15 4.21
CA LEU A 166 -3.14 2.31 5.22
C LEU A 166 -2.30 3.56 4.92
N ARG A 167 -2.01 4.34 5.97
CA ARG A 167 -1.35 5.66 5.85
C ARG A 167 -0.08 5.66 4.97
N PRO A 168 0.85 4.69 5.09
CA PRO A 168 2.04 4.65 4.23
C PRO A 168 1.71 4.50 2.73
N TYR A 169 0.61 3.84 2.38
CA TYR A 169 0.21 3.62 0.98
C TYR A 169 -0.54 4.79 0.36
N ARG A 170 -0.96 5.79 1.16
CA ARG A 170 -1.69 6.96 0.65
C ARG A 170 -0.87 7.81 -0.30
N VAL A 171 0.46 7.84 -0.14
CA VAL A 171 1.35 8.57 -1.07
C VAL A 171 1.28 8.01 -2.49
N TYR A 172 1.13 6.69 -2.63
CA TYR A 172 0.99 6.06 -3.93
C TYR A 172 -0.37 6.36 -4.55
N VAL A 173 -1.46 6.27 -3.75
CA VAL A 173 -2.80 6.61 -4.24
C VAL A 173 -2.90 8.08 -4.64
N ASP A 174 -2.33 8.99 -3.83
CA ASP A 174 -2.24 10.42 -4.14
C ASP A 174 -1.48 10.69 -5.44
N TYR A 175 -0.34 10.03 -5.62
CA TYR A 175 0.43 10.15 -6.86
C TYR A 175 -0.36 9.61 -8.07
N MET A 176 -1.05 8.47 -7.94
CA MET A 176 -1.93 7.93 -8.99
C MET A 176 -3.10 8.88 -9.32
N ILE A 177 -3.56 9.70 -8.39
CA ILE A 177 -4.55 10.76 -8.67
C ILE A 177 -3.90 11.87 -9.50
N LYS A 178 -2.70 12.33 -9.13
CA LYS A 178 -1.98 13.41 -9.82
C LYS A 178 -1.69 13.09 -11.28
N ILE A 179 -1.39 11.83 -11.59
CA ILE A 179 -1.14 11.35 -12.96
C ILE A 179 -2.40 10.80 -13.65
N ASN A 180 -3.59 11.09 -13.14
CA ASN A 180 -4.90 10.70 -13.70
C ASN A 180 -5.17 9.18 -13.84
N VAL A 181 -4.33 8.33 -13.24
CA VAL A 181 -4.58 6.87 -13.17
C VAL A 181 -5.82 6.58 -12.32
N ILE A 182 -6.01 7.30 -11.21
CA ILE A 182 -7.17 7.20 -10.32
C ILE A 182 -7.95 8.52 -10.33
N ASP A 183 -9.28 8.46 -10.37
CA ASP A 183 -10.11 9.64 -10.10
C ASP A 183 -10.15 9.89 -8.59
N GLY A 184 -9.66 11.07 -8.15
CA GLY A 184 -9.63 11.47 -6.74
C GLY A 184 -11.00 11.62 -6.08
N LYS A 185 -12.10 11.57 -6.85
CA LYS A 185 -13.48 11.53 -6.32
C LYS A 185 -13.96 10.12 -5.96
N GLY A 186 -13.26 9.08 -6.39
CA GLY A 186 -13.67 7.69 -6.20
C GLY A 186 -14.71 7.24 -7.23
N ASP A 187 -15.42 6.15 -6.93
CA ASP A 187 -16.53 5.68 -7.75
C ASP A 187 -17.76 6.61 -7.64
N LYS A 188 -18.87 6.22 -8.27
CA LYS A 188 -20.14 6.98 -8.24
C LYS A 188 -20.66 7.27 -6.81
N ASN A 189 -20.19 6.52 -5.81
CA ASN A 189 -20.57 6.63 -4.42
C ASN A 189 -19.45 7.27 -3.56
N GLY A 190 -18.32 7.67 -4.15
CA GLY A 190 -17.19 8.27 -3.44
C GLY A 190 -16.12 7.29 -2.96
N TYR A 191 -16.23 5.99 -3.28
CA TYR A 191 -15.33 4.96 -2.73
C TYR A 191 -14.11 4.72 -3.62
N PHE A 192 -12.95 4.53 -2.99
CA PHE A 192 -11.75 4.03 -3.63
C PHE A 192 -11.79 2.52 -3.81
N LYS A 193 -12.20 1.77 -2.78
CA LYS A 193 -12.20 0.30 -2.67
C LYS A 193 -10.80 -0.32 -2.78
N PRO A 194 -9.97 -0.20 -1.72
CA PRO A 194 -8.57 -0.62 -1.77
C PRO A 194 -8.38 -2.12 -2.01
N ASP A 195 -9.25 -2.95 -1.42
CA ASP A 195 -9.16 -4.42 -1.47
C ASP A 195 -9.93 -5.04 -2.65
N ASP A 196 -10.67 -4.24 -3.42
CA ASP A 196 -11.40 -4.75 -4.58
C ASP A 196 -10.43 -5.28 -5.63
N LEU A 197 -10.73 -6.48 -6.12
CA LEU A 197 -9.96 -7.09 -7.20
C LEU A 197 -10.10 -6.27 -8.49
N VAL A 198 -8.96 -6.02 -9.13
CA VAL A 198 -8.90 -5.25 -10.36
C VAL A 198 -9.14 -6.16 -11.55
N THR A 199 -10.14 -5.84 -12.36
CA THR A 199 -10.39 -6.52 -13.63
C THR A 199 -9.35 -6.13 -14.68
N ARG A 200 -9.16 -6.96 -15.70
CA ARG A 200 -8.26 -6.67 -16.83
C ARG A 200 -8.64 -5.38 -17.56
N ALA A 201 -9.92 -5.06 -17.70
CA ALA A 201 -10.39 -3.78 -18.26
C ALA A 201 -9.98 -2.58 -17.40
N MET A 202 -10.16 -2.67 -16.08
CA MET A 202 -9.72 -1.63 -15.15
C MET A 202 -8.20 -1.46 -15.18
N PHE A 203 -7.46 -2.57 -15.19
CA PHE A 203 -6.00 -2.52 -15.28
C PHE A 203 -5.53 -1.90 -16.59
N ALA A 204 -6.15 -2.24 -17.73
CA ALA A 204 -5.83 -1.64 -19.03
C ALA A 204 -5.98 -0.11 -19.00
N LYS A 205 -7.07 0.41 -18.41
CA LYS A 205 -7.22 1.87 -18.21
C LYS A 205 -6.10 2.43 -17.33
N MET A 206 -5.85 1.81 -16.17
CA MET A 206 -4.85 2.31 -15.23
C MET A 206 -3.45 2.34 -15.86
N LEU A 207 -3.10 1.29 -16.58
CA LEU A 207 -1.83 1.13 -17.26
C LEU A 207 -1.68 2.06 -18.46
N ASP A 208 -2.75 2.31 -19.23
CA ASP A 208 -2.67 3.21 -20.38
C ASP A 208 -2.30 4.63 -19.92
N GLU A 209 -3.01 5.15 -18.92
CA GLU A 209 -2.73 6.46 -18.31
C GLU A 209 -1.36 6.49 -17.66
N ALA A 210 -0.97 5.43 -16.94
CA ALA A 210 0.34 5.32 -16.33
C ALA A 210 1.45 5.30 -17.39
N SER A 211 1.29 4.59 -18.51
CA SER A 211 2.30 4.54 -19.57
C SER A 211 2.52 5.91 -20.22
N ILE A 212 1.45 6.67 -20.41
CA ILE A 212 1.53 8.04 -20.95
C ILE A 212 2.32 8.93 -19.98
N ALA A 213 1.95 8.92 -18.69
CA ALA A 213 2.65 9.70 -17.67
C ALA A 213 4.13 9.25 -17.51
N TYR A 214 4.40 7.97 -17.63
CA TYR A 214 5.76 7.42 -17.53
C TYR A 214 6.62 7.86 -18.72
N ASP A 215 6.10 7.82 -19.94
CA ASP A 215 6.78 8.32 -21.13
C ASP A 215 7.04 9.84 -21.05
N GLU A 216 6.12 10.60 -20.46
CA GLU A 216 6.30 12.04 -20.24
C GLU A 216 7.41 12.34 -19.20
N GLU A 217 7.49 11.55 -18.13
CA GLU A 217 8.46 11.76 -17.04
C GLU A 217 9.85 11.16 -17.35
N PHE A 218 9.89 10.00 -18.02
CA PHE A 218 11.11 9.20 -18.23
C PHE A 218 11.45 8.90 -19.69
N GLY A 219 10.60 9.27 -20.66
CA GLY A 219 10.75 8.86 -22.07
C GLY A 219 11.95 9.45 -22.81
N GLU A 220 12.56 10.55 -22.33
CA GLU A 220 13.83 11.06 -22.86
C GLU A 220 15.06 10.31 -22.30
N LEU A 221 14.95 9.64 -21.16
CA LEU A 221 16.03 8.84 -20.56
C LEU A 221 16.21 7.47 -21.23
N ASN A 222 15.18 6.99 -21.95
CA ASN A 222 15.19 5.69 -22.64
C ASN A 222 15.58 5.77 -24.13
N LYS A 223 15.92 6.96 -24.66
CA LYS A 223 16.45 7.12 -26.02
C LYS A 223 17.97 7.32 -26.00
N GLY A 224 18.68 6.21 -25.84
CA GLY A 224 20.06 6.05 -26.29
C GLY A 224 21.13 6.31 -25.24
N TYR A 225 21.78 5.22 -24.82
CA TYR A 225 23.21 5.23 -24.60
C TYR A 225 23.79 4.02 -25.34
N ASP A 226 24.23 4.28 -26.58
CA ASP A 226 25.32 3.51 -27.16
C ASP A 226 26.56 3.72 -26.27
N ASP A 227 27.16 2.59 -25.93
CA ASP A 227 28.45 2.43 -25.27
C ASP A 227 29.54 3.32 -25.88
N GLU A 228 30.03 4.29 -25.11
CA GLU A 228 31.43 4.72 -25.18
C GLU A 228 31.98 4.96 -23.76
N SER A 229 32.72 3.95 -23.29
CA SER A 229 33.92 4.01 -22.45
C SER A 229 34.30 5.36 -21.83
N LEU A 230 34.55 5.39 -20.51
CA LEU A 230 35.71 6.07 -19.93
C LEU A 230 36.15 5.37 -18.63
N ASN A 231 37.39 4.88 -18.64
CA ASN A 231 38.16 4.48 -17.46
C ASN A 231 38.76 5.72 -16.77
N GLU A 232 38.92 5.60 -15.45
CA GLU A 232 39.97 6.14 -14.55
C GLU A 232 40.41 7.62 -14.69
N ASP A 233 40.18 8.43 -13.64
CA ASP A 233 41.19 8.73 -12.61
C ASP A 233 40.77 9.87 -11.64
N ASP A 234 40.87 9.54 -10.35
CA ASP A 234 41.51 10.27 -9.24
C ASP A 234 41.29 11.79 -8.93
N ASN A 235 41.11 11.98 -7.61
CA ASN A 235 41.44 13.10 -6.72
C ASN A 235 40.58 14.38 -6.60
N GLY A 236 40.16 14.64 -5.35
CA GLY A 236 39.65 15.92 -4.86
C GLY A 236 39.09 15.85 -3.43
N GLU A 237 39.94 16.19 -2.46
CA GLU A 237 39.71 16.29 -1.00
C GLU A 237 38.67 17.34 -0.56
N THR A 238 38.07 17.03 0.63
CA THR A 238 37.57 17.88 1.76
C THR A 238 36.49 18.95 1.46
N ASP A 239 35.45 19.12 2.29
CA ASP A 239 35.54 19.52 3.71
C ASP A 239 34.43 18.91 4.61
N GLU A 240 34.88 18.47 5.79
CA GLU A 240 34.06 18.20 6.96
C GLU A 240 33.73 19.53 7.67
N GLU A 241 32.47 19.72 8.07
CA GLU A 241 32.14 20.51 9.26
C GLU A 241 31.34 19.63 10.22
N GLY A 242 31.97 19.33 11.36
CA GLY A 242 31.41 18.54 12.43
C GLY A 242 30.38 19.32 13.25
N PHE A 243 29.49 18.55 13.89
CA PHE A 243 28.80 18.99 15.10
C PHE A 243 29.14 18.01 16.21
N GLU A 244 29.66 18.57 17.31
CA GLU A 244 30.16 17.90 18.51
C GLU A 244 29.07 17.05 19.19
N SER A 245 29.45 15.86 19.66
CA SER A 245 28.67 15.03 20.58
C SER A 245 29.17 15.23 22.01
N GLU A 246 28.27 15.58 22.93
CA GLU A 246 28.53 15.54 24.39
C GLU A 246 28.59 14.09 24.90
N ASP A 247 29.51 13.85 25.84
CA ASP A 247 29.88 12.58 26.46
C ASP A 247 28.91 12.09 27.58
N ASP A 248 29.09 10.79 27.89
CA ASP A 248 28.82 10.04 29.13
C ASP A 248 27.39 9.50 29.45
N ASP A 249 27.25 8.16 29.47
CA ASP A 249 27.23 7.36 30.72
C ASP A 249 27.10 5.84 30.43
N VAL A 250 27.87 5.03 31.16
CA VAL A 250 27.83 3.56 31.16
C VAL A 250 26.71 3.11 32.09
N SER A 251 25.47 3.06 31.59
CA SER A 251 24.32 2.60 32.39
C SER A 251 23.39 1.68 31.60
N VAL A 252 22.85 0.68 32.31
CA VAL A 252 21.74 -0.15 31.81
C VAL A 252 20.51 0.76 31.72
N VAL A 253 19.90 0.84 30.54
CA VAL A 253 18.77 1.73 30.25
C VAL A 253 17.54 0.90 29.95
N ASN A 254 16.48 1.09 30.73
CA ASN A 254 15.11 0.73 30.34
C ASN A 254 14.45 1.96 29.72
N ALA A 255 14.06 1.87 28.45
CA ALA A 255 13.42 2.94 27.70
C ALA A 255 12.08 2.45 27.16
N LYS A 256 11.05 3.29 27.28
CA LYS A 256 9.72 3.04 26.74
C LYS A 256 9.34 4.20 25.85
N GLY A 257 8.90 3.90 24.64
CA GLY A 257 8.73 4.92 23.62
C GLY A 257 8.30 4.35 22.28
N TYR A 258 8.06 5.22 21.32
CA TYR A 258 7.75 4.79 19.97
C TYR A 258 9.04 4.60 19.20
N ILE A 259 9.15 3.52 18.42
CA ILE A 259 10.21 3.40 17.43
C ILE A 259 10.00 4.52 16.43
N ASP A 260 10.90 5.49 16.41
CA ASP A 260 10.89 6.58 15.44
C ASP A 260 11.37 6.05 14.08
N SER A 261 12.54 5.40 14.09
CA SER A 261 13.14 4.85 12.88
C SER A 261 14.05 3.65 13.19
N ILE A 262 14.22 2.79 12.19
CA ILE A 262 15.19 1.69 12.21
C ILE A 262 16.08 1.87 10.99
N ILE A 263 17.38 1.99 11.23
CA ILE A 263 18.40 2.23 10.22
C ILE A 263 19.20 0.94 10.07
N TYR A 264 19.15 0.35 8.88
CA TYR A 264 19.90 -0.85 8.53
C TYR A 264 21.16 -0.47 7.75
N SER A 265 22.30 -1.06 8.11
CA SER A 265 23.58 -0.85 7.44
C SER A 265 24.15 -2.19 6.99
N ARG A 266 24.89 -2.20 5.86
CA ARG A 266 25.65 -3.39 5.41
C ARG A 266 26.94 -3.60 6.19
N LYS A 267 27.36 -2.63 7.00
CA LYS A 267 28.66 -2.63 7.70
C LYS A 267 28.55 -2.53 9.22
N GLU A 268 27.36 -2.22 9.76
CA GLU A 268 27.13 -1.96 11.18
C GLU A 268 25.81 -2.61 11.66
N ASP A 269 25.73 -2.89 12.96
CA ASP A 269 24.52 -3.40 13.61
C ASP A 269 23.33 -2.45 13.37
N PRO A 270 22.11 -2.96 13.10
CA PRO A 270 20.92 -2.12 12.91
C PRO A 270 20.71 -1.16 14.08
N LYS A 271 20.41 0.09 13.77
CA LYS A 271 20.21 1.15 14.76
C LYS A 271 18.72 1.47 14.90
N ILE A 272 18.24 1.55 16.13
CA ILE A 272 16.89 2.02 16.49
C ILE A 272 17.01 3.44 17.05
N LEU A 273 16.21 4.35 16.51
CA LEU A 273 15.88 5.60 17.16
C LEU A 273 14.54 5.43 17.87
N LEU A 274 14.53 5.67 19.18
CA LEU A 274 13.37 5.52 20.05
C LEU A 274 12.98 6.90 20.59
N ASP A 275 11.78 7.36 20.26
CA ASP A 275 11.21 8.56 20.86
C ASP A 275 10.68 8.24 22.26
N VAL A 276 11.44 8.66 23.28
CA VAL A 276 11.09 8.45 24.69
C VAL A 276 10.38 9.69 25.19
N ALA A 277 9.11 9.53 25.60
CA ALA A 277 8.27 10.62 26.08
C ALA A 277 9.00 11.51 27.10
N ASN A 278 9.05 12.82 26.82
CA ASN A 278 9.72 13.87 27.61
C ASN A 278 11.25 13.77 27.73
N LYS A 279 11.90 12.89 26.98
CA LYS A 279 13.37 12.74 26.93
C LYS A 279 13.95 12.83 25.52
N GLY A 280 13.10 12.99 24.51
CA GLY A 280 13.50 13.11 23.11
C GLY A 280 13.96 11.77 22.51
N ILE A 281 14.48 11.86 21.29
CA ILE A 281 14.95 10.70 20.53
C ILE A 281 16.23 10.17 21.15
N LYS A 282 16.23 8.87 21.46
CA LYS A 282 17.39 8.13 21.95
C LYS A 282 17.80 7.04 20.98
N GLU A 283 19.10 6.85 20.85
CA GLU A 283 19.71 5.88 19.95
C GLU A 283 20.08 4.58 20.67
N PHE A 284 19.77 3.45 20.03
CA PHE A 284 20.15 2.11 20.45
C PHE A 284 20.58 1.25 19.25
N TYR A 285 21.40 0.23 19.48
CA TYR A 285 21.92 -0.71 18.47
C TYR A 285 21.40 -2.12 18.72
N ILE A 286 20.96 -2.82 17.69
CA ILE A 286 20.49 -4.20 17.77
C ILE A 286 21.62 -5.12 17.34
N SER A 287 22.24 -5.81 18.29
CA SER A 287 23.31 -6.76 17.95
C SER A 287 22.79 -7.95 17.14
N GLU A 288 23.58 -8.44 16.19
CA GLU A 288 23.29 -9.69 15.45
C GLU A 288 23.00 -10.92 16.35
N LYS A 289 23.44 -10.90 17.62
CA LYS A 289 23.16 -11.97 18.59
C LYS A 289 21.75 -11.94 19.16
N LEU A 290 20.98 -10.87 18.96
CA LEU A 290 19.64 -10.69 19.53
C LEU A 290 18.50 -11.36 18.74
N ILE A 291 18.81 -12.00 17.61
CA ILE A 291 17.87 -12.13 16.50
C ILE A 291 16.68 -13.09 16.73
N LYS A 292 16.65 -13.93 17.78
CA LYS A 292 15.62 -14.99 17.87
C LYS A 292 14.84 -15.16 19.16
N GLU A 293 15.31 -14.63 20.29
CA GLU A 293 14.72 -14.99 21.61
C GLU A 293 14.29 -13.78 22.46
N ASN A 294 14.62 -12.55 22.06
CA ASN A 294 14.46 -11.36 22.91
C ASN A 294 13.64 -10.23 22.27
N ILE A 295 13.00 -10.50 21.13
CA ILE A 295 12.10 -9.56 20.45
C ILE A 295 10.69 -10.12 20.55
N ILE A 296 9.80 -9.39 21.22
CA ILE A 296 8.43 -9.82 21.47
C ILE A 296 7.46 -8.83 20.82
N ILE A 297 6.68 -9.28 19.86
CA ILE A 297 5.67 -8.45 19.17
C ILE A 297 4.32 -9.08 19.43
N ASN A 298 3.40 -8.33 20.03
CA ASN A 298 2.06 -8.75 20.43
C ASN A 298 2.08 -10.07 21.24
N GLY A 299 3.01 -10.16 22.20
CA GLY A 299 3.18 -11.34 23.06
C GLY A 299 3.80 -12.56 22.38
N GLN A 300 4.21 -12.48 21.11
CA GLN A 300 4.85 -13.56 20.38
C GLN A 300 6.33 -13.26 20.11
N LEU A 301 7.15 -14.30 20.12
CA LEU A 301 8.55 -14.21 19.68
C LEU A 301 8.59 -13.80 18.21
N ALA A 302 9.37 -12.77 17.92
CA ALA A 302 9.53 -12.21 16.59
C ALA A 302 11.02 -11.99 16.28
N ASP A 303 11.30 -11.58 15.05
CA ASP A 303 12.65 -11.22 14.62
C ASP A 303 12.84 -9.69 14.56
N VAL A 304 14.09 -9.28 14.36
CA VAL A 304 14.46 -7.87 14.24
C VAL A 304 13.82 -7.18 13.03
N TYR A 305 13.54 -7.96 11.99
CA TYR A 305 12.88 -7.50 10.78
C TYR A 305 11.37 -7.39 10.93
N SER A 306 10.81 -7.73 12.09
CA SER A 306 9.39 -7.54 12.41
C SER A 306 9.13 -6.22 13.13
N LEU A 307 10.19 -5.58 13.65
CA LEU A 307 10.11 -4.24 14.22
C LEU A 307 9.85 -3.20 13.12
N ARG A 308 9.05 -2.20 13.42
CA ARG A 308 8.62 -1.14 12.49
C ARG A 308 8.59 0.20 13.20
N PRO A 309 8.90 1.30 12.50
CA PRO A 309 8.55 2.65 12.92
C PRO A 309 7.08 2.74 13.36
N GLY A 310 6.80 3.52 14.40
CA GLY A 310 5.48 3.69 15.01
C GLY A 310 5.10 2.61 16.04
N MET A 311 5.87 1.52 16.16
CA MET A 311 5.61 0.54 17.22
C MET A 311 5.93 1.16 18.58
N HIS A 312 4.95 1.17 19.48
CA HIS A 312 5.21 1.48 20.87
C HIS A 312 5.90 0.28 21.51
N VAL A 313 7.10 0.50 22.06
CA VAL A 313 7.94 -0.57 22.58
C VAL A 313 8.53 -0.22 23.93
N GLU A 314 8.82 -1.25 24.70
CA GLU A 314 9.68 -1.21 25.86
C GLU A 314 10.98 -1.94 25.52
N LEU A 315 12.11 -1.28 25.74
CA LEU A 315 13.44 -1.66 25.31
C LEU A 315 14.39 -1.62 26.51
N ASN A 316 15.11 -2.72 26.75
CA ASN A 316 16.25 -2.75 27.66
C ASN A 316 17.54 -2.74 26.84
N ALA A 317 18.46 -1.85 27.16
CA ALA A 317 19.77 -1.77 26.54
C ALA A 317 20.90 -1.65 27.56
N GLN A 318 22.08 -2.13 27.18
CA GLN A 318 23.32 -1.96 27.93
C GLN A 318 24.38 -1.40 26.98
N ASN A 319 25.01 -0.28 27.35
CA ASN A 319 25.97 0.44 26.50
C ASN A 319 25.38 0.72 25.10
N LYS A 320 24.14 1.25 25.06
CA LYS A 320 23.32 1.45 23.84
C LYS A 320 22.97 0.18 23.05
N THR A 321 23.50 -0.99 23.39
CA THR A 321 23.14 -2.26 22.72
C THR A 321 21.87 -2.84 23.33
N VAL A 322 20.82 -3.02 22.52
CA VAL A 322 19.56 -3.63 22.90
C VAL A 322 19.79 -5.05 23.39
N LYS A 323 19.19 -5.40 24.53
CA LYS A 323 19.17 -6.74 25.13
C LYS A 323 17.83 -7.41 24.93
N ASN A 324 16.74 -6.66 25.04
CA ASN A 324 15.40 -7.07 24.69
C ASN A 324 14.58 -5.88 24.18
N ILE A 325 13.52 -6.19 23.44
CA ILE A 325 12.54 -5.22 22.99
C ILE A 325 11.18 -5.92 22.87
N ALA A 326 10.14 -5.29 23.41
CA ALA A 326 8.79 -5.82 23.37
C ALA A 326 7.80 -4.74 22.96
N THR A 327 6.82 -5.06 22.11
CA THR A 327 5.70 -4.13 21.87
C THR A 327 4.90 -3.94 23.14
N VAL A 328 4.59 -2.69 23.40
CA VAL A 328 3.66 -2.29 24.44
C VAL A 328 2.29 -2.26 23.78
N GLU A 329 1.47 -3.28 24.02
CA GLU A 329 0.06 -3.23 23.64
C GLU A 329 -0.62 -2.07 24.40
N PHE A 330 -1.26 -1.16 23.67
CA PHE A 330 -2.24 -0.26 24.26
C PHE A 330 -3.57 -1.01 24.37
N SER A 331 -3.67 -1.85 25.38
CA SER A 331 -4.94 -2.34 25.88
C SER A 331 -5.21 -1.59 27.18
N LYS A 332 -6.29 -0.82 27.20
CA LYS A 332 -6.85 -0.34 28.46
C LYS A 332 -8.03 -1.22 28.77
N ASP A 333 -8.01 -1.89 29.92
CA ASP A 333 -9.22 -2.46 30.49
C ASP A 333 -10.20 -1.32 30.71
N ILE A 334 -11.34 -1.38 30.03
CA ILE A 334 -12.38 -0.36 30.13
C ILE A 334 -13.61 -0.93 30.84
N ASP A 335 -14.08 -0.16 31.83
CA ASP A 335 -15.49 -0.12 32.23
C ASP A 335 -16.08 1.10 31.50
N ALA A 336 -16.54 0.85 30.28
CA ALA A 336 -16.96 1.90 29.35
C ALA A 336 -18.15 2.71 29.90
N GLY A 337 -18.87 2.18 30.90
CA GLY A 337 -20.06 2.82 31.46
C GLY A 337 -21.30 2.62 30.60
N GLU A 338 -22.28 3.51 30.80
CA GLU A 338 -23.58 3.45 30.11
C GLU A 338 -23.43 3.87 28.63
N ALA A 339 -23.91 3.01 27.74
CA ALA A 339 -23.94 3.23 26.31
C ALA A 339 -25.35 2.97 25.75
N ILE A 340 -25.70 3.66 24.66
CA ILE A 340 -26.95 3.45 23.93
C ILE A 340 -26.63 2.82 22.58
N ILE A 341 -27.26 1.69 22.27
CA ILE A 341 -27.09 1.02 20.98
C ILE A 341 -27.68 1.89 19.87
N LYS A 342 -26.87 2.24 18.86
CA LYS A 342 -27.27 3.01 17.68
C LYS A 342 -27.59 2.10 16.52
N GLU A 343 -26.76 1.07 16.33
CA GLU A 343 -26.88 0.10 15.24
C GLU A 343 -26.41 -1.28 15.71
N VAL A 344 -27.00 -2.32 15.13
CA VAL A 344 -26.67 -3.72 15.39
C VAL A 344 -26.39 -4.40 14.06
N ASP A 345 -25.18 -4.92 13.91
CA ASP A 345 -24.77 -5.77 12.80
C ASP A 345 -24.60 -7.21 13.31
N ILE A 346 -25.66 -7.99 13.14
CA ILE A 346 -25.69 -9.39 13.59
C ILE A 346 -24.70 -10.24 12.78
N ILE A 347 -24.50 -9.94 11.49
CA ILE A 347 -23.67 -10.75 10.59
C ILE A 347 -22.21 -10.67 11.01
N ASN A 348 -21.75 -9.46 11.34
CA ASN A 348 -20.38 -9.22 11.76
C ASN A 348 -20.17 -9.36 13.29
N ALA A 349 -21.25 -9.58 14.05
CA ALA A 349 -21.24 -9.57 15.51
C ALA A 349 -20.68 -8.24 16.06
N GLU A 350 -21.20 -7.13 15.56
CA GLU A 350 -20.77 -5.77 15.91
C GLU A 350 -21.97 -4.90 16.30
N ILE A 351 -21.73 -3.93 17.18
CA ILE A 351 -22.68 -2.84 17.45
C ILE A 351 -21.96 -1.49 17.39
N ILE A 352 -22.71 -0.47 17.00
CA ILE A 352 -22.32 0.92 17.16
C ILE A 352 -23.08 1.48 18.36
N VAL A 353 -22.37 2.16 19.27
CA VAL A 353 -22.95 2.72 20.48
C VAL A 353 -22.59 4.19 20.63
N ASP A 354 -23.52 4.96 21.18
CA ASP A 354 -23.19 6.24 21.78
C ASP A 354 -22.71 5.94 23.21
N LEU A 355 -21.43 6.16 23.49
CA LEU A 355 -20.82 5.96 24.80
C LEU A 355 -20.63 7.31 25.51
N LEU A 356 -21.05 7.42 26.77
CA LEU A 356 -20.84 8.63 27.55
C LEU A 356 -19.37 8.76 27.98
N ASP A 357 -18.67 9.76 27.45
CA ASP A 357 -17.31 10.06 27.88
C ASP A 357 -17.33 10.83 29.21
N LYS A 358 -16.92 10.16 30.30
CA LYS A 358 -16.96 10.69 31.67
C LYS A 358 -16.03 11.87 31.91
N THR A 359 -15.07 12.17 31.02
CA THR A 359 -14.19 13.34 31.18
C THR A 359 -14.85 14.63 30.71
N ASP A 360 -15.68 14.54 29.67
CA ASP A 360 -16.18 15.72 28.95
C ASP A 360 -17.71 15.79 28.88
N ASP A 361 -18.43 14.78 29.41
CA ASP A 361 -19.90 14.65 29.39
C ASP A 361 -20.50 14.66 27.96
N VAL A 362 -19.73 14.15 26.99
CA VAL A 362 -20.11 14.07 25.58
C VAL A 362 -20.32 12.62 25.19
N MET A 363 -21.42 12.34 24.48
CA MET A 363 -21.64 11.05 23.84
C MET A 363 -20.70 10.91 22.64
N LYS A 364 -19.81 9.93 22.68
CA LYS A 364 -18.91 9.58 21.57
C LYS A 364 -19.36 8.27 20.93
N GLU A 365 -19.48 8.27 19.62
CA GLU A 365 -19.79 7.07 18.88
C GLU A 365 -18.60 6.11 18.93
N LYS A 366 -18.86 4.85 19.26
CA LYS A 366 -17.86 3.80 19.38
C LYS A 366 -18.34 2.51 18.72
N ARG A 367 -17.43 1.87 18.00
CA ARG A 367 -17.63 0.51 17.50
C ARG A 367 -17.29 -0.49 18.60
N VAL A 368 -18.09 -1.54 18.71
CA VAL A 368 -17.94 -2.59 19.72
C VAL A 368 -18.05 -3.96 19.06
N PHE A 369 -17.02 -4.77 19.22
CA PHE A 369 -16.95 -6.14 18.70
C PHE A 369 -17.49 -7.13 19.73
N LEU A 370 -18.46 -7.94 19.34
CA LEU A 370 -19.19 -8.86 20.22
C LEU A 370 -18.69 -10.31 20.15
N LYS A 371 -17.77 -10.62 19.22
CA LYS A 371 -17.28 -11.99 19.03
C LYS A 371 -16.57 -12.50 20.28
N GLY A 372 -17.21 -13.45 20.98
CA GLY A 372 -16.72 -14.00 22.24
C GLY A 372 -17.13 -13.21 23.49
N ALA A 373 -17.89 -12.13 23.34
CA ALA A 373 -18.47 -11.40 24.45
C ALA A 373 -19.61 -12.22 25.08
N ARG A 374 -19.68 -12.22 26.42
CA ARG A 374 -20.84 -12.73 27.13
C ARG A 374 -21.93 -11.67 27.16
N LEU A 375 -23.15 -12.02 26.76
CA LEU A 375 -24.32 -11.17 26.91
C LEU A 375 -25.08 -11.56 28.17
N VAL A 376 -25.48 -10.57 28.96
CA VAL A 376 -26.27 -10.76 30.18
C VAL A 376 -27.40 -9.75 30.19
N ASP A 377 -28.63 -10.24 30.36
CA ASP A 377 -29.79 -9.43 30.66
C ASP A 377 -30.30 -9.83 32.05
N VAL A 378 -30.65 -8.83 32.87
CA VAL A 378 -31.06 -9.07 34.26
C VAL A 378 -32.43 -9.77 34.34
N TYR A 379 -33.24 -9.67 33.29
CA TYR A 379 -34.60 -10.21 33.21
C TYR A 379 -34.72 -11.42 32.28
N VAL A 380 -33.78 -11.59 31.35
CA VAL A 380 -33.80 -12.68 30.36
C VAL A 380 -32.63 -13.64 30.59
N PRO A 381 -32.90 -14.92 30.93
CA PRO A 381 -31.84 -15.87 31.31
C PRO A 381 -30.95 -16.31 30.15
N ASP A 382 -31.49 -16.36 28.93
CA ASP A 382 -30.75 -16.70 27.71
C ASP A 382 -30.92 -15.54 26.72
N ILE A 383 -29.80 -14.88 26.40
CA ILE A 383 -29.80 -13.75 25.47
C ILE A 383 -28.66 -13.91 24.45
N TYR A 384 -28.98 -13.57 23.20
CA TYR A 384 -28.08 -13.68 22.07
C TYR A 384 -27.93 -12.33 21.35
N ILE A 385 -27.00 -12.25 20.40
CA ILE A 385 -26.73 -11.01 19.65
C ILE A 385 -27.97 -10.55 18.88
N GLU A 386 -28.77 -11.50 18.40
CA GLU A 386 -30.02 -11.28 17.68
C GLU A 386 -31.09 -10.56 18.51
N ASP A 387 -30.97 -10.59 19.84
CA ASP A 387 -31.90 -9.94 20.77
C ASP A 387 -31.54 -8.47 21.04
N LEU A 388 -30.36 -8.03 20.61
CA LEU A 388 -29.92 -6.64 20.72
C LEU A 388 -30.72 -5.74 19.77
N LYS A 389 -31.10 -4.57 20.28
CA LYS A 389 -31.94 -3.60 19.57
C LYS A 389 -31.39 -2.20 19.71
N LYS A 390 -31.52 -1.45 18.62
CA LYS A 390 -31.31 0.00 18.62
C LYS A 390 -32.12 0.67 19.73
N GLY A 391 -31.47 1.55 20.47
CA GLY A 391 -32.04 2.30 21.60
C GLY A 391 -31.92 1.61 22.95
N GLN A 392 -31.38 0.38 23.03
CA GLN A 392 -31.14 -0.28 24.32
C GLN A 392 -29.98 0.38 25.09
N ASN A 393 -30.16 0.47 26.40
CA ASN A 393 -29.11 0.88 27.33
C ASN A 393 -28.29 -0.35 27.74
N ILE A 394 -26.97 -0.24 27.63
CA ILE A 394 -26.05 -1.31 27.98
C ILE A 394 -24.87 -0.77 28.78
N ASN A 395 -24.23 -1.65 29.54
CA ASN A 395 -22.87 -1.45 30.05
C ASN A 395 -21.92 -2.37 29.28
N ILE A 396 -20.72 -1.86 28.96
CA ILE A 396 -19.73 -2.58 28.17
C ILE A 396 -18.44 -2.72 28.96
N TYR A 397 -17.98 -3.96 29.11
CA TYR A 397 -16.69 -4.28 29.68
C TYR A 397 -15.85 -4.97 28.62
N GLY A 398 -14.57 -4.61 28.55
CA GLY A 398 -13.69 -5.17 27.55
C GLY A 398 -12.36 -4.43 27.48
N VAL A 399 -11.72 -4.60 26.34
CA VAL A 399 -10.46 -3.93 26.03
C VAL A 399 -10.72 -2.97 24.88
N GLU A 400 -10.37 -1.70 25.10
CA GLU A 400 -10.39 -0.68 24.04
C GLU A 400 -9.04 -0.58 23.35
N ASN A 401 -9.06 -0.54 22.02
CA ASN A 401 -7.92 -0.23 21.17
C ASN A 401 -8.34 0.80 20.09
N GLU A 402 -7.47 1.06 19.12
CA GLU A 402 -7.74 2.01 18.03
C GLU A 402 -8.89 1.60 17.10
N GLU A 403 -9.23 0.30 17.03
CA GLU A 403 -10.30 -0.25 16.18
C GLU A 403 -11.67 -0.17 16.86
N GLY A 404 -11.71 -0.02 18.18
CA GLY A 404 -12.93 0.04 18.97
C GLY A 404 -12.82 -0.77 20.25
N ILE A 405 -13.98 -1.17 20.78
CA ILE A 405 -14.05 -1.92 22.03
C ILE A 405 -14.23 -3.40 21.71
N LYS A 406 -13.26 -4.23 22.07
CA LYS A 406 -13.44 -5.68 22.09
C LYS A 406 -14.14 -6.08 23.38
N ALA A 407 -15.46 -6.30 23.31
CA ALA A 407 -16.25 -6.59 24.48
C ALA A 407 -15.94 -8.00 25.00
N SER A 408 -15.77 -8.11 26.32
CA SER A 408 -15.76 -9.38 27.04
C SER A 408 -17.10 -9.66 27.71
N LEU A 409 -17.82 -8.60 28.11
CA LEU A 409 -19.14 -8.67 28.73
C LEU A 409 -19.98 -7.46 28.32
N ILE A 410 -21.22 -7.72 27.93
CA ILE A 410 -22.26 -6.70 27.76
C ILE A 410 -23.40 -7.01 28.72
N ILE A 411 -23.79 -6.01 29.50
CA ILE A 411 -24.94 -6.09 30.41
C ILE A 411 -26.03 -5.18 29.87
N ILE A 412 -27.18 -5.75 29.57
CA ILE A 412 -28.36 -5.02 29.11
C ILE A 412 -29.18 -4.61 30.34
N LYS A 413 -29.63 -3.35 30.37
CA LYS A 413 -30.34 -2.75 31.52
C LYS A 413 -31.85 -2.76 31.40
#